data_AF-A0A1A8DC06-F1
#
_entry.id   AF-A0A1A8DC06-F1
#
_cell.length_a   1.000
_cell.length_b   1.000
_cell.length_c   1.000
_cell.angle_alpha   90.00
_cell.angle_beta   90.00
_cell.angle_gamma   90.00
#
_symmetry.space_group_name_H-M   'P 1'
#
loop_
_entity.id
_entity.type
_entity.pdbx_description
1 polymer ?
#
loop_
_entity_poly.entity_id
_entity_poly.type
_entity_poly.pdbx_seq_one_letter_code
_entity_poly.pdbx_strand_id
1 'polypeptide(L)'
;FYRVHVQEQVTRAERQFLSLSQKHQNLLPGVLPKLAQVRECAEHNQEILEAIVHNSLHMFENVEYGNRVGLDSNQSHTHYAHIENQHCMPVDPKKTRSSTFDMDKLKSTIKQFVRDWSEVGKAERDSCYKPIIREIQRLFPSDQ
;
A
#
# COMPACT_ATOMS: atom_id res chain seq x y z
N PHE A 1 -3.87 4.34 -7.00
CA PHE A 1 -2.65 4.18 -7.83
C PHE A 1 -2.17 2.73 -7.92
N TYR A 2 -2.13 2.00 -6.79
CA TYR A 2 -1.69 0.60 -6.77
C TYR A 2 -2.49 -0.32 -7.70
N ARG A 3 -3.82 -0.32 -7.60
CA ARG A 3 -4.70 -1.10 -8.48
C ARG A 3 -4.38 -0.89 -9.96
N VAL A 4 -4.37 0.36 -10.40
CA VAL A 4 -4.12 0.73 -11.81
C VAL A 4 -2.77 0.19 -12.28
N HIS A 5 -1.72 0.36 -11.46
CA HIS A 5 -0.40 -0.17 -11.78
C HIS A 5 -0.41 -1.69 -11.96
N VAL A 6 -1.04 -2.44 -11.06
CA VAL A 6 -1.13 -3.92 -11.17
C VAL A 6 -1.97 -4.31 -12.40
N GLN A 7 -3.11 -3.65 -12.63
CA GLN A 7 -3.96 -3.93 -13.78
C GLN A 7 -3.24 -3.70 -15.12
N GLU A 8 -2.40 -2.66 -15.24
CA GLU A 8 -1.57 -2.40 -16.41
C GLU A 8 -0.57 -3.55 -16.65
N GLN A 9 0.09 -4.04 -15.60
CA GLN A 9 1.01 -5.18 -15.71
C GLN A 9 0.29 -6.46 -16.14
N VAL A 10 -0.89 -6.74 -15.56
CA VAL A 10 -1.69 -7.90 -15.93
C VAL A 10 -2.15 -7.80 -17.40
N THR A 11 -2.64 -6.63 -17.83
CA THR A 11 -3.04 -6.40 -19.22
C THR A 11 -1.87 -6.60 -20.19
N ARG A 12 -0.66 -6.17 -19.81
CA ARG A 12 0.55 -6.42 -20.61
C ARG A 12 0.86 -7.91 -20.69
N ALA A 13 0.80 -8.64 -19.58
CA ALA A 13 1.04 -10.08 -19.54
C ALA A 13 0.01 -10.86 -20.37
N GLU A 14 -1.27 -10.49 -20.30
CA GLU A 14 -2.34 -11.08 -21.13
C GLU A 14 -2.07 -10.87 -22.62
N ARG A 15 -1.74 -9.64 -23.03
CA ARG A 15 -1.39 -9.36 -24.44
C ARG A 15 -0.20 -10.16 -24.92
N GLN A 16 0.84 -10.30 -24.08
CA GLN A 16 2.01 -11.12 -24.40
C GLN A 16 1.63 -12.59 -24.56
N PHE A 17 0.82 -13.14 -23.65
CA PHE A 17 0.34 -14.50 -23.75
C PHE A 17 -0.49 -14.75 -25.02
N LEU A 18 -1.42 -13.84 -25.32
CA LEU A 18 -2.29 -13.94 -26.51
C LEU A 18 -1.51 -13.76 -27.83
N SER A 19 -0.32 -13.14 -27.77
CA SER A 19 0.56 -13.04 -28.94
C SER A 19 1.31 -14.34 -29.29
N LEU A 20 1.28 -15.34 -28.40
CA LEU A 20 1.89 -16.65 -28.65
C LEU A 20 1.06 -17.47 -29.66
N SER A 21 1.69 -18.46 -30.31
CA SER A 21 0.96 -19.42 -31.15
C SER A 21 -0.03 -20.26 -30.34
N GLN A 22 -1.10 -20.75 -30.98
CA GLN A 22 -2.11 -21.60 -30.30
C GLN A 22 -1.47 -22.84 -29.65
N LYS A 23 -0.44 -23.43 -30.27
CA LYS A 23 0.31 -24.55 -29.70
C LYS A 23 0.92 -24.20 -28.34
N HIS A 24 1.54 -23.03 -28.21
CA HIS A 24 2.15 -22.59 -26.94
C HIS A 24 1.10 -22.16 -25.93
N GLN A 25 0.02 -21.52 -26.36
CA GLN A 25 -1.10 -21.19 -25.47
C GLN A 25 -1.71 -22.45 -24.85
N ASN A 26 -1.87 -23.51 -25.64
CA ASN A 26 -2.42 -24.80 -25.18
C ASN A 26 -1.53 -25.52 -24.16
N LEU A 27 -0.23 -25.21 -24.08
CA LEU A 27 0.65 -25.74 -23.03
C LEU A 27 0.40 -25.10 -21.67
N LEU A 28 -0.27 -23.94 -21.65
CA LEU A 28 -0.45 -23.10 -20.47
C LEU A 28 -1.90 -22.61 -20.33
N PRO A 29 -2.90 -23.52 -20.31
CA PRO A 29 -4.32 -23.14 -20.34
C PRO A 29 -4.76 -22.33 -19.12
N GLY A 30 -4.04 -22.44 -17.99
CA GLY A 30 -4.36 -21.76 -16.73
C GLY A 30 -3.88 -20.32 -16.62
N VAL A 31 -3.12 -19.78 -17.60
CA VAL A 31 -2.52 -18.45 -17.49
C VAL A 31 -3.58 -17.35 -17.41
N LEU A 32 -4.55 -17.33 -18.33
CA LEU A 32 -5.58 -16.28 -18.34
C LEU A 32 -6.46 -16.30 -17.08
N PRO A 33 -6.97 -17.47 -16.60
CA PRO A 33 -7.66 -17.53 -15.31
C PRO A 33 -6.80 -17.04 -14.14
N LYS A 34 -5.50 -17.39 -14.13
CA LYS A 34 -4.60 -16.94 -13.06
C LYS A 34 -4.39 -15.42 -13.09
N LEU A 35 -4.26 -14.83 -14.27
CA LEU A 35 -4.14 -13.38 -14.45
C LEU A 35 -5.43 -12.66 -14.01
N ALA A 36 -6.61 -13.22 -14.29
CA ALA A 36 -7.88 -12.71 -13.77
C ALA A 36 -7.92 -12.74 -12.24
N GLN A 37 -7.50 -13.84 -11.61
CA GLN A 37 -7.39 -13.94 -10.15
C GLN A 37 -6.43 -12.87 -9.58
N VAL A 38 -5.32 -12.58 -10.26
CA VAL A 38 -4.40 -11.51 -9.83
C VAL A 38 -5.07 -10.13 -9.87
N ARG A 39 -5.97 -9.86 -10.82
CA ARG A 39 -6.75 -8.62 -10.85
C ARG A 39 -7.67 -8.51 -9.64
N GLU A 40 -8.39 -9.59 -9.32
CA GLU A 40 -9.26 -9.63 -8.14
C GLU A 40 -8.46 -9.39 -6.86
N CYS A 41 -7.31 -10.06 -6.69
CA CYS A 41 -6.43 -9.80 -5.54
C CYS A 41 -5.93 -8.35 -5.49
N ALA A 42 -5.75 -7.69 -6.63
CA ALA A 42 -5.37 -6.28 -6.67
C ALA A 42 -6.47 -5.35 -6.17
N GLU A 43 -7.74 -5.65 -6.44
CA GLU A 43 -8.89 -4.90 -5.88
C GLU A 43 -8.94 -5.01 -4.36
N HIS A 44 -8.93 -6.24 -3.82
CA HIS A 44 -8.99 -6.46 -2.36
C HIS A 44 -7.82 -5.78 -1.63
N ASN A 45 -6.62 -5.85 -2.21
CA ASN A 45 -5.46 -5.14 -1.66
C ASN A 45 -5.62 -3.61 -1.73
N GLN A 46 -6.25 -3.08 -2.79
CA GLN A 46 -6.52 -1.64 -2.92
C GLN A 46 -7.48 -1.17 -1.82
N GLU A 47 -8.51 -1.94 -1.48
CA GLU A 47 -9.44 -1.62 -0.38
C GLU A 47 -8.71 -1.51 0.96
N ILE A 48 -7.81 -2.45 1.27
CA ILE A 48 -7.00 -2.42 2.49
C ILE A 48 -6.12 -1.16 2.51
N LEU A 49 -5.46 -0.84 1.40
CA LEU A 49 -4.60 0.34 1.30
C LEU A 49 -5.40 1.64 1.46
N GLU A 50 -6.60 1.71 0.89
CA GLU A 50 -7.51 2.84 1.07
C GLU A 50 -7.97 2.99 2.52
N ALA A 51 -8.30 1.88 3.19
CA ALA A 51 -8.65 1.89 4.61
C ALA A 51 -7.50 2.42 5.49
N ILE A 52 -6.26 2.00 5.21
CA ILE A 52 -5.06 2.51 5.91
C ILE A 52 -4.92 4.03 5.70
N VAL A 53 -5.03 4.50 4.46
CA VAL A 53 -4.92 5.93 4.14
C VAL A 53 -6.02 6.71 4.85
N HIS A 54 -7.27 6.28 4.74
CA HIS A 54 -8.41 6.93 5.39
C HIS A 54 -8.21 7.03 6.91
N ASN A 55 -7.80 5.95 7.57
CA ASN A 55 -7.56 5.98 9.02
C ASN A 55 -6.38 6.89 9.41
N SER A 56 -5.35 6.99 8.57
CA SER A 56 -4.17 7.83 8.85
C SER A 56 -4.47 9.32 8.80
N LEU A 57 -5.42 9.77 7.97
CA LEU A 57 -5.78 11.18 7.81
C LEU A 57 -6.39 11.78 9.09
N HIS A 58 -7.04 10.94 9.89
CA HIS A 58 -7.74 11.36 11.12
C HIS A 58 -6.92 11.17 12.40
N MET A 59 -5.65 10.73 12.29
CA MET A 59 -4.76 10.66 13.45
C MET A 59 -4.33 12.07 13.86
N PHE A 60 -4.35 12.36 15.17
CA PHE A 60 -4.09 13.69 15.76
C PHE A 60 -2.79 14.35 15.25
N GLU A 61 -1.74 13.56 14.99
CA GLU A 61 -0.45 14.01 14.44
C GLU A 61 -0.52 14.43 12.96
N ASN A 62 -1.57 14.02 12.22
CA ASN A 62 -1.71 14.24 10.79
C ASN A 62 -2.74 15.32 10.40
N VAL A 63 -3.45 15.90 11.38
CA VAL A 63 -4.50 16.91 11.16
C VAL A 63 -3.99 18.13 10.38
N GLU A 64 -2.74 18.54 10.63
CA GLU A 64 -2.10 19.66 9.91
C GLU A 64 -1.87 19.39 8.41
N TYR A 65 -1.78 18.11 8.01
CA TYR A 65 -1.65 17.72 6.60
C TYR A 65 -3.02 17.59 5.92
N GLY A 66 -4.06 17.16 6.65
CA GLY A 66 -5.45 17.10 6.15
C GLY A 66 -5.97 18.47 5.70
N ASN A 67 -5.68 19.51 6.48
CA ASN A 67 -6.02 20.91 6.18
C ASN A 67 -5.38 21.43 4.88
N ARG A 68 -4.24 20.88 4.44
CA ARG A 68 -3.56 21.26 3.19
C ARG A 68 -4.15 20.61 1.95
N VAL A 69 -4.91 19.52 2.11
CA VAL A 69 -5.55 18.78 1.01
C VAL A 69 -7.00 19.24 0.79
N GLY A 70 -7.51 20.18 1.61
CA GLY A 70 -8.81 20.81 1.40
C GLY A 70 -10.00 19.84 1.51
N LEU A 71 -9.88 18.80 2.34
CA LEU A 71 -10.92 17.77 2.49
C LEU A 71 -11.99 18.11 3.55
N ASP A 72 -11.88 19.24 4.24
CA ASP A 72 -12.85 19.63 5.26
C ASP A 72 -14.02 20.42 4.64
N SER A 73 -14.98 19.67 4.11
CA SER A 73 -16.35 20.16 3.96
C SER A 73 -17.14 19.77 5.21
N ASN A 74 -17.41 20.78 6.05
CA ASN A 74 -18.41 20.84 7.13
C ASN A 74 -17.95 20.55 8.57
N GLN A 75 -17.42 21.58 9.24
CA GLN A 75 -17.97 22.06 10.52
C GLN A 75 -17.40 23.46 10.89
N SER A 76 -18.31 24.39 11.18
CA SER A 76 -18.06 25.81 11.48
C SER A 76 -17.40 26.03 12.84
N HIS A 77 -16.35 26.87 12.92
CA HIS A 77 -16.41 28.23 13.48
C HIS A 77 -15.01 28.79 13.91
N THR A 78 -14.69 29.96 13.33
CA THR A 78 -13.97 31.12 13.90
C THR A 78 -12.61 30.92 14.58
N HIS A 79 -11.52 31.28 13.89
CA HIS A 79 -10.67 32.46 14.21
C HIS A 79 -9.59 32.60 13.12
N TYR A 80 -9.22 33.83 12.77
CA TYR A 80 -8.17 34.20 11.79
C TYR A 80 -8.57 34.19 10.31
N ALA A 81 -9.43 35.14 9.95
CA ALA A 81 -9.16 35.92 8.74
C ALA A 81 -7.84 36.68 8.98
N HIS A 82 -6.87 36.50 8.06
CA HIS A 82 -5.62 37.25 7.84
C HIS A 82 -4.43 36.30 7.66
N ILE A 83 -4.25 35.80 6.44
CA ILE A 83 -3.02 35.89 5.63
C ILE A 83 -3.49 35.60 4.19
N GLU A 84 -3.85 36.66 3.47
CA GLU A 84 -3.85 36.62 2.01
C GLU A 84 -2.39 36.44 1.54
N ASN A 85 -2.19 35.61 0.51
CA ASN A 85 -0.93 35.43 -0.22
C ASN A 85 0.18 34.61 0.45
N GLN A 86 -0.05 33.31 0.65
CA GLN A 86 1.02 32.34 0.44
C GLN A 86 0.61 31.38 -0.69
N HIS A 87 1.32 31.49 -1.81
CA HIS A 87 1.16 30.71 -3.03
C HIS A 87 0.84 29.22 -2.73
N CYS A 88 -0.41 28.81 -2.93
CA CYS A 88 -0.71 27.42 -3.25
C CYS A 88 -0.20 27.18 -4.67
N MET A 89 1.03 26.66 -4.77
CA MET A 89 1.55 26.19 -6.06
C MET A 89 0.55 25.17 -6.61
N PRO A 90 0.05 25.34 -7.85
CA PRO A 90 -0.79 24.33 -8.46
C PRO A 90 0.02 23.03 -8.53
N VAL A 91 -0.48 21.98 -7.87
CA VAL A 91 0.16 20.65 -7.92
C VAL A 91 0.03 20.17 -9.35
N ASP A 92 1.14 20.23 -10.07
CA ASP A 92 1.23 19.84 -11.47
C ASP A 92 0.71 18.40 -11.63
N PRO A 93 -0.38 18.13 -12.38
CA PRO A 93 -1.01 16.82 -12.47
C PRO A 93 -0.10 15.76 -13.12
N LYS A 94 1.06 16.17 -13.65
CA LYS A 94 2.12 15.27 -14.13
C LYS A 94 3.04 14.74 -13.02
N LYS A 95 3.04 15.37 -11.83
CA LYS A 95 3.81 14.94 -10.64
C LYS A 95 3.05 13.92 -9.77
N THR A 96 1.77 13.68 -10.08
CA THR A 96 0.88 12.78 -9.32
C THR A 96 0.97 11.31 -9.74
N ARG A 97 1.82 10.95 -10.70
CA ARG A 97 2.10 9.54 -10.97
C ARG A 97 3.08 9.01 -9.93
N SER A 98 2.59 8.19 -9.00
CA SER A 98 3.45 7.40 -8.12
C SER A 98 4.52 6.69 -8.95
N SER A 99 5.78 6.83 -8.55
CA SER A 99 6.90 6.27 -9.30
C SER A 99 6.91 4.74 -9.22
N THR A 100 7.64 4.08 -10.12
CA THR A 100 7.89 2.62 -10.01
C THR A 100 8.53 2.26 -8.67
N PHE A 101 9.40 3.13 -8.17
CA PHE A 101 10.02 3.01 -6.85
C PHE A 101 8.98 3.04 -5.71
N ASP A 102 7.99 3.91 -5.77
CA ASP A 102 6.89 3.95 -4.79
C ASP A 102 6.04 2.68 -4.83
N MET A 103 5.82 2.13 -6.03
CA MET A 103 5.12 0.85 -6.19
C MET A 103 5.90 -0.33 -5.60
N ASP A 104 7.23 -0.34 -5.72
CA ASP A 104 8.06 -1.38 -5.13
C ASP A 104 8.12 -1.29 -3.60
N LYS A 105 8.11 -0.07 -3.06
CA LYS A 105 7.90 0.14 -1.62
C LYS A 105 6.55 -0.39 -1.18
N LEU A 106 5.48 -0.07 -1.89
CA LEU A 106 4.13 -0.51 -1.55
C LEU A 106 4.01 -2.04 -1.56
N LYS A 107 4.58 -2.72 -2.56
CA LYS A 107 4.67 -4.19 -2.58
C LYS A 107 5.42 -4.73 -1.37
N SER A 108 6.51 -4.07 -0.96
CA SER A 108 7.29 -4.45 0.22
C SER A 108 6.49 -4.26 1.50
N THR A 109 5.73 -3.16 1.62
CA THR A 109 4.81 -2.91 2.73
C THR A 109 3.75 -4.00 2.84
N ILE A 110 3.13 -4.42 1.73
CA ILE A 110 2.17 -5.54 1.73
C ILE A 110 2.83 -6.82 2.26
N LYS A 111 4.06 -7.12 1.85
CA LYS A 111 4.80 -8.30 2.35
C LYS A 111 5.13 -8.18 3.85
N GLN A 112 5.38 -6.98 4.35
CA GLN A 112 5.66 -6.74 5.75
C GLN A 112 4.47 -7.12 6.66
N PHE A 113 3.23 -6.93 6.19
CA PHE A 113 2.05 -7.43 6.92
C PHE A 113 2.08 -8.95 7.12
N VAL A 114 2.53 -9.70 6.12
CA VAL A 114 2.68 -11.16 6.26
C VAL A 114 3.70 -11.47 7.34
N ARG A 115 4.89 -10.86 7.27
CA ARG A 115 5.97 -11.09 8.24
C ARG A 115 5.53 -10.75 9.65
N ASP A 116 4.98 -9.57 9.89
CA ASP A 116 4.78 -9.06 11.25
C ASP A 116 3.42 -9.47 11.85
N TRP A 117 2.38 -9.56 11.04
CA TRP A 117 0.99 -9.62 11.53
C TRP A 117 0.18 -10.83 11.07
N SER A 118 0.77 -11.75 10.28
CA SER A 118 0.08 -12.99 9.87
C SER A 118 0.60 -14.22 10.61
N GLU A 119 -0.20 -15.28 10.65
CA GLU A 119 0.26 -16.58 11.16
C GLU A 119 1.34 -17.20 10.25
N VAL A 120 1.24 -17.00 8.93
CA VAL A 120 2.24 -17.50 7.97
C VAL A 120 3.63 -16.94 8.25
N GLY A 121 3.73 -15.69 8.71
CA GLY A 121 4.99 -15.05 9.09
C GLY A 121 5.58 -15.54 10.42
N LYS A 122 4.89 -16.40 11.18
CA LYS A 122 5.30 -16.81 12.53
C LYS A 122 6.69 -17.44 12.55
N ALA A 123 7.01 -18.33 11.60
CA ALA A 123 8.32 -18.99 11.56
C ALA A 123 9.48 -17.98 11.40
N GLU A 124 9.25 -16.93 10.61
CA GLU A 124 10.21 -15.86 10.38
C GLU A 124 10.36 -14.97 11.62
N ARG A 125 9.26 -14.57 12.25
CA ARG A 125 9.28 -13.85 13.54
C ARG A 125 9.95 -14.66 14.63
N ASP A 126 9.70 -15.95 14.68
CA ASP A 126 10.31 -16.84 15.65
C ASP A 126 11.83 -16.92 15.44
N SER A 127 12.30 -16.88 14.20
CA SER A 127 13.73 -16.89 13.88
C SER A 127 14.41 -15.55 14.14
N CYS A 128 13.73 -14.43 13.89
CA CYS A 128 14.30 -13.09 14.02
C CYS A 128 14.08 -12.47 15.41
N TYR A 129 12.86 -12.51 15.94
CA TYR A 129 12.46 -11.80 17.16
C TYR A 129 12.72 -12.60 18.43
N LYS A 130 12.54 -13.93 18.43
CA LYS A 130 12.79 -14.72 19.67
C LYS A 130 14.23 -14.59 20.19
N PRO A 131 15.30 -14.63 19.37
CA PRO A 131 16.66 -14.44 19.90
C PRO A 131 16.83 -13.10 20.61
N ILE A 132 16.27 -12.02 20.04
CA ILE A 132 16.32 -10.67 20.59
C ILE A 132 15.53 -10.61 21.91
N ILE A 133 14.30 -11.11 21.91
CA ILE A 133 13.41 -11.11 23.09
C ILE A 133 14.03 -11.92 24.23
N ARG A 134 14.59 -13.10 23.95
CA ARG A 134 15.26 -13.93 24.97
C ARG A 134 16.43 -13.19 25.60
N GLU A 135 17.21 -12.46 24.81
CA GLU A 135 18.35 -11.71 25.33
C GLU A 135 17.89 -10.54 26.21
N ILE A 136 16.82 -9.84 25.81
CA ILE A 136 16.18 -8.82 26.64
C ILE A 136 15.71 -9.41 27.97
N GLN A 137 15.00 -10.55 27.95
CA GLN A 137 14.52 -11.22 29.16
C GLN A 137 15.65 -11.74 30.05
N ARG A 138 16.78 -12.14 29.45
CA ARG A 138 17.97 -12.59 30.19
C ARG A 138 18.66 -11.45 30.93
N LEU A 139 18.74 -10.27 30.30
CA LEU A 139 19.37 -9.08 30.85
C LEU A 139 18.46 -8.33 31.84
N PHE A 140 17.16 -8.33 31.57
CA PHE A 140 16.13 -7.65 32.35
C PHE A 140 15.06 -8.66 32.77
N PRO A 141 15.38 -9.58 33.70
CA PRO A 141 14.38 -10.48 34.25
C PRO A 141 13.30 -9.64 34.94
N SER A 142 12.04 -10.05 34.79
CA SER A 142 10.95 -9.41 35.53
C SER A 142 11.21 -9.58 37.03
N ASP A 143 11.27 -8.47 37.76
CA ASP A 143 11.27 -8.49 39.22
C ASP A 143 10.02 -9.30 39.65
N GLN A 144 10.23 -10.38 40.40
CA GLN A 144 9.15 -11.20 40.97
C GLN A 144 8.35 -10.42 42.00
#